data_AF-A0A914IKS0-F1
#
_entry.id   AF-A0A914IKS0-F1
#
_cell.length_a   1.000
_cell.length_b   1.000
_cell.length_c   1.000
_cell.angle_alpha   90.00
_cell.angle_beta   90.00
_cell.angle_gamma   90.00
#
_symmetry.space_group_name_H-M   'P 1'
#
loop_
_entity.id
_entity.type
_entity.pdbx_description
1 polymer ?
#
loop_
_entity_poly.entity_id
_entity_poly.type
_entity_poly.pdbx_seq_one_letter_code
_entity_poly.pdbx_strand_id
1 'polypeptide(L)' 'MESILGEGAFGIVYSGIYKATDGKQEKFSIPVAIKCVKVDQNNSGNQSEMLEEAKIMAKLKHEHLLRLVGVAMFDGFK' A
#
# COMPACT_ATOMS: atom_id res chain seq x y z
N MET A 1 -13.98 -4.83 8.02
CA MET A 1 -12.52 -4.98 7.86
C MET A 1 -12.30 -6.12 6.90
N GLU A 2 -11.49 -5.86 5.89
CA GLU A 2 -11.16 -6.83 4.85
C GLU A 2 -10.25 -7.95 5.37
N SER A 3 -10.16 -9.06 4.65
CA SER A 3 -9.39 -10.24 5.05
C SER A 3 -7.88 -10.07 4.87
N ILE A 4 -7.09 -10.70 5.74
CA ILE A 4 -5.65 -10.86 5.55
C ILE A 4 -5.42 -11.79 4.34
N LEU A 5 -4.62 -11.34 3.38
CA LEU A 5 -4.15 -12.12 2.23
C LEU A 5 -2.84 -12.84 2.53
N GLY A 6 -2.00 -12.29 3.42
CA GLY A 6 -0.77 -12.93 3.83
C GLY A 6 0.05 -12.07 4.80
N GLU A 7 1.00 -12.71 5.47
CA GLU A 7 1.94 -12.08 6.39
C GLU A 7 3.35 -12.56 6.08
N GLY A 8 4.30 -11.62 6.02
CA GLY A 8 5.71 -11.91 5.75
C GLY A 8 6.64 -11.12 6.64
N ALA A 9 7.93 -11.14 6.28
CA ALA A 9 9.00 -10.46 7.00
C ALA A 9 8.79 -8.94 7.07
N PHE A 10 8.27 -8.33 6.00
CA PHE A 10 8.17 -6.88 5.85
C PHE A 10 6.82 -6.28 6.26
N GLY A 11 5.80 -7.12 6.51
CA GLY A 11 4.45 -6.60 6.69
C GLY A 11 3.33 -7.63 6.60
N ILE A 12 2.11 -7.12 6.73
CA ILE A 12 0.86 -7.84 6.48
C ILE A 12 0.22 -7.26 5.22
N VAL A 13 -0.33 -8.13 4.38
CA VAL A 13 -1.09 -7.76 3.20
C VAL A 13 -2.57 -8.02 3.46
N TYR A 14 -3.40 -7.01 3.26
CA TYR A 14 -4.86 -7.08 3.36
C TYR A 14 -5.49 -6.99 1.97
N SER A 15 -6.64 -7.63 1.77
CA SER A 15 -7.52 -7.26 0.65
C SER A 15 -8.13 -5.89 0.91
N GLY A 16 -8.52 -5.19 -0.15
CA GLY A 16 -8.86 -3.77 -0.11
C GLY A 16 -9.87 -3.37 -1.17
N ILE A 17 -10.67 -2.32 -0.94
CA ILE A 17 -11.33 -1.55 -2.00
C ILE A 17 -10.79 -0.12 -1.99
N TYR A 18 -10.07 0.26 -3.05
CA TYR A 18 -9.69 1.65 -3.27
C TYR A 18 -10.82 2.40 -3.98
N LYS A 19 -11.34 3.44 -3.32
CA LYS A 19 -12.37 4.33 -3.86
C LYS A 19 -11.73 5.62 -4.36
N ALA A 20 -11.64 5.76 -5.68
CA ALA A 20 -11.17 7.00 -6.28
C ALA A 20 -12.29 8.06 -6.23
N THR A 21 -11.98 9.24 -5.70
CA THR A 21 -12.91 10.37 -5.58
C THR A 21 -12.26 11.65 -6.11
N ASP A 22 -13.06 12.59 -6.63
CA ASP A 22 -12.65 13.96 -6.93
C ASP A 22 -12.96 14.97 -5.81
N GLY A 23 -13.20 14.46 -4.60
CA GLY A 23 -13.54 15.24 -3.42
C GLY A 23 -15.04 15.43 -3.21
N LYS A 24 -15.89 15.09 -4.19
CA LYS A 24 -17.36 15.15 -4.04
C LYS A 24 -18.06 13.86 -4.46
N GLN A 25 -17.58 13.17 -5.49
CA GLN A 25 -18.23 11.96 -6.01
C GLN A 25 -17.23 10.81 -6.21
N GLU A 26 -17.69 9.59 -5.95
CA GLU A 26 -16.95 8.38 -6.28
C GLU A 26 -16.86 8.24 -7.80
N LYS A 27 -15.64 8.09 -8.33
CA LYS A 27 -15.39 7.89 -9.76
C LYS A 27 -15.35 6.41 -10.11
N PHE A 28 -14.64 5.64 -9.32
CA PHE A 28 -14.55 4.19 -9.47
C PHE A 28 -14.05 3.56 -8.17
N SER A 29 -14.39 2.28 -8.01
CA SER A 29 -13.91 1.41 -6.95
C SER A 29 -13.16 0.24 -7.57
N ILE A 30 -11.98 -0.08 -7.04
CA ILE A 30 -11.20 -1.24 -7.50
C ILE A 30 -10.75 -2.10 -6.31
N PRO A 31 -10.77 -3.44 -6.45
CA PRO A 31 -10.09 -4.32 -5.52
C PRO A 31 -8.58 -4.03 -5.51
N VAL A 32 -7.99 -3.98 -4.32
CA VAL A 32 -6.56 -3.75 -4.12
C VAL A 32 -6.00 -4.70 -3.07
N ALA A 33 -4.68 -4.87 -3.10
CA ALA A 33 -3.92 -5.45 -1.99
C ALA A 33 -3.22 -4.30 -1.25
N ILE A 34 -3.34 -4.28 0.07
CA ILE A 34 -2.81 -3.23 0.95
C ILE A 34 -1.68 -3.83 1.78
N LYS A 35 -0.43 -3.49 1.46
CA LYS A 35 0.75 -3.90 2.24
C LYS A 35 1.00 -2.87 3.34
N CYS A 36 0.94 -3.33 4.59
CA CYS A 36 1.18 -2.51 5.78
C CYS A 36 2.51 -2.91 6.43
N VAL A 37 3.33 -1.92 6.79
CA VAL A 37 4.59 -2.16 7.53
C VAL A 37 4.29 -2.67 8.93
N LYS A 38 5.02 -3.69 9.37
CA LYS A 38 5.07 -4.04 10.80
C LYS A 38 5.89 -2.98 11.53
N VAL A 39 5.24 -2.26 12.44
CA VAL A 39 5.93 -1.35 13.36
C VAL A 39 6.58 -2.20 14.45
N ASP A 40 7.83 -2.56 14.24
CA ASP A 40 8.69 -3.15 15.26
C ASP A 40 9.63 -2.06 15.78
N GLN A 41 9.65 -1.85 17.09
CA GLN A 41 10.52 -0.86 17.74
C GLN A 41 12.01 -1.16 17.50
N ASN A 42 12.34 -2.40 17.15
CA ASN A 42 13.71 -2.84 16.87
C ASN A 42 14.11 -2.80 15.39
N ASN A 43 13.18 -2.53 14.47
CA ASN A 43 13.46 -2.60 13.03
C ASN A 43 12.91 -1.37 12.27
N SER A 44 13.63 -0.26 12.41
CA SER A 44 13.39 1.00 11.70
C SER A 44 13.62 0.92 10.17
N GLY A 45 14.24 -0.16 9.68
CA GLY A 45 14.55 -0.36 8.26
C GLY A 45 13.33 -0.66 7.39
N ASN A 46 12.30 -1.31 7.95
CA ASN A 46 11.16 -1.84 7.19
C ASN A 46 10.37 -0.75 6.43
N GLN A 47 10.25 0.46 7.01
CA GLN A 47 9.57 1.57 6.33
C GLN A 47 10.36 2.06 5.12
N SER A 48 11.69 2.15 5.23
CA SER A 48 12.56 2.56 4.13
C SER A 48 12.54 1.55 2.99
N GLU A 49 12.63 0.25 3.32
CA GLU A 49 12.54 -0.83 2.34
C GLU A 49 11.20 -0.85 1.60
N MET A 50 10.08 -0.70 2.33
CA MET A 50 8.76 -0.61 1.70
C MET A 50 8.65 0.62 0.78
N LEU A 51 9.17 1.78 1.21
CA LEU A 51 9.13 2.98 0.39
C LEU A 51 10.00 2.82 -0.87
N GLU A 52 11.13 2.14 -0.78
CA GLU A 52 11.98 1.86 -1.94
C GLU A 52 11.30 0.90 -2.93
N GLU A 53 10.63 -0.15 -2.44
CA GLU A 53 9.78 -1.03 -3.26
C GLU A 53 8.69 -0.21 -3.99
N ALA A 54 7.99 0.67 -3.28
CA ALA A 54 6.97 1.54 -3.86
C ALA A 54 7.54 2.49 -4.92
N LYS A 55 8.73 3.07 -4.71
CA LYS A 55 9.41 3.91 -5.72
C LYS A 55 9.76 3.13 -6.98
N ILE A 56 10.18 1.87 -6.85
CA ILE A 56 10.45 1.01 -8.01
C ILE A 56 9.13 0.74 -8.75
N MET A 57 8.09 0.30 -8.04
CA MET A 57 6.78 0.03 -8.64
C MET A 57 6.18 1.25 -9.34
N ALA A 58 6.37 2.46 -8.78
CA ALA A 58 5.88 3.71 -9.37
C ALA A 58 6.49 4.00 -10.75
N LYS A 59 7.68 3.48 -11.05
CA LYS A 59 8.38 3.64 -12.33
C LYS A 59 7.99 2.59 -13.37
N LEU A 60 7.30 1.52 -12.96
CA LEU A 60 6.98 0.38 -13.81
C LEU A 60 5.53 0.44 -14.28
N LYS A 61 5.33 0.40 -15.60
CA LYS A 61 4.00 0.35 -16.22
C LYS A 61 4.00 -0.64 -17.37
N HIS A 62 3.54 -1.86 -17.09
CA HIS A 62 3.49 -2.96 -18.05
C HIS A 62 2.32 -3.91 -17.71
N GLU A 63 1.74 -4.56 -18.71
CA GLU A 63 0.57 -5.45 -18.56
C GLU A 63 0.84 -6.64 -17.61
N HIS A 64 2.07 -7.14 -17.59
CA HIS A 64 2.47 -8.31 -16.80
C HIS A 64 3.13 -7.96 -15.45
N LEU A 65 3.08 -6.69 -15.03
CA LEU A 65 3.61 -6.25 -13.75
C LEU A 65 2.50 -5.67 -12.88
N LEU A 66 2.62 -5.87 -11.56
CA LEU A 66 1.70 -5.28 -10.60
C LEU A 66 1.78 -3.75 -10.67
N ARG A 67 0.61 -3.12 -10.78
CA ARG A 67 0.49 -1.66 -10.79
C ARG A 67 0.31 -1.13 -9.37
N LEU A 68 1.18 -0.20 -8.97
CA LEU A 68 0.96 0.59 -7.77
C LEU A 68 -0.24 1.54 -7.96
N VAL A 69 -1.22 1.45 -7.07
CA VAL A 69 -2.40 2.34 -7.08
C VAL A 69 -2.10 3.64 -6.32
N GLY A 70 -1.40 3.54 -5.18
CA GLY A 70 -1.02 4.68 -4.36
C GLY A 70 -0.25 4.25 -3.12
N VAL A 71 0.25 5.24 -2.38
CA VAL A 71 0.92 5.05 -1.08
C VAL A 71 0.23 5.97 -0.08
N ALA A 72 -0.12 5.41 1.08
CA ALA A 72 -0.59 6.19 2.22
C ALA A 72 0.56 6.32 3.22
N MET A 73 0.95 7.55 3.53
CA MET A 73 1.87 7.86 4.61
C MET A 73 1.06 8.53 5.72
N PHE A 74 1.26 8.07 6.95
CA PHE A 74 0.63 8.68 8.10
C PHE A 74 1.71 9.38 8.92
N ASP A 75 1.68 10.70 8.88
CA ASP A 75 2.69 11.57 9.47
C ASP A 75 2.18 12.14 10.81
N GLY A 76 1.44 11.34 11.60
CA GLY A 76 0.83 11.79 12.85
C GLY A 76 -0.24 12.89 12.67
N PHE A 77 -0.98 13.18 13.74
CA PHE A 77 -1.77 14.41 13.82
C PHE A 77 -0.82 15.56 14.17
N LYS A 78 -0.81 16.61 13.36
CA LYS A 78 -0.16 17.88 13.70
C LYS A 78 -0.89 18.59 14.83
#